data_AF-A0A1B9S3D3-F1
#
_entry.id   AF-A0A1B9S3D3-F1
#
_cell.length_a   1.000
_cell.length_b   1.000
_cell.length_c   1.000
_cell.angle_alpha   90.00
_cell.angle_beta   90.00
_cell.angle_gamma   90.00
#
_symmetry.space_group_name_H-M   'P 1'
#
loop_
_entity.id
_entity.type
_entity.pdbx_description
1 polymer ?
#
loop_
_entity_poly.entity_id
_entity_poly.type
_entity_poly.pdbx_seq_one_letter_code
_entity_poly.pdbx_strand_id
1 'polypeptide(L)'
;MRTSLSKIPALSLLVVLTLTSACLGRDLVSVPPGNRNSEQPPIPNTSALRAKAFNTTYDEKYQKIVGVLRDDKDLMASIKKAAQAYQIDPIHIVGALVGEHTYNITIVNRVKSYYVKALAYSQSDFKFSYKDVTVQSFLKKPEFAHCDAFTGSAELWECRDETWDKSFRGKVIDGVTYENMTFQRAFFQPFFAGQTFGLGQISPLTALEVTDLVHSTSGLAKLSADDPQAIYRDIMDPDRSVIYIAAIVKDAMDVYKAQGFDISDNPGLTATLYNVGQPRRRALALRQAADAAGGKKLPEENYYGWLVNDKLTELRGLLGE
;
A
#
# COMPACT_ATOMS: atom_id res chain seq x y z
N MET A 1 -14.88 52.01 -66.94
CA MET A 1 -13.60 52.58 -66.52
C MET A 1 -13.77 53.18 -65.13
N ARG A 2 -12.85 52.83 -64.21
CA ARG A 2 -12.56 53.49 -62.92
C ARG A 2 -13.55 53.35 -61.76
N THR A 3 -13.05 52.58 -60.79
CA THR A 3 -13.30 52.50 -59.35
C THR A 3 -13.01 53.80 -58.58
N SER A 4 -13.76 54.03 -57.48
CA SER A 4 -13.33 54.65 -56.20
C SER A 4 -14.49 54.51 -55.20
N LEU A 5 -14.40 53.66 -54.15
CA LEU A 5 -13.99 54.00 -52.75
C LEU A 5 -14.74 55.22 -52.19
N SER A 6 -15.35 55.27 -51.00
CA SER A 6 -15.42 54.44 -49.77
C SER A 6 -16.49 55.15 -48.90
N LYS A 7 -17.36 54.51 -48.11
CA LYS A 7 -17.20 54.22 -46.66
C LYS A 7 -18.60 53.87 -46.12
N ILE A 8 -18.71 52.90 -45.21
CA ILE A 8 -19.58 52.86 -44.00
C ILE A 8 -19.30 51.50 -43.31
N PRO A 9 -19.26 51.44 -41.97
CA PRO A 9 -18.29 50.66 -41.22
C PRO A 9 -18.74 49.23 -40.92
N ALA A 10 -17.76 48.33 -40.93
CA ALA A 10 -17.88 46.95 -40.48
C ALA A 10 -18.11 46.92 -38.96
N LEU A 11 -19.38 46.83 -38.56
CA LEU A 11 -19.77 46.45 -37.21
C LEU A 11 -20.45 45.08 -37.29
N SER A 12 -19.67 44.02 -37.53
CA SER A 12 -20.11 42.65 -37.33
C SER A 12 -18.90 41.71 -37.26
N LEU A 13 -18.78 41.06 -36.10
CA LEU A 13 -18.25 39.71 -35.91
C LEU A 13 -16.72 39.50 -36.04
N LEU A 14 -16.03 39.48 -34.88
CA LEU A 14 -15.32 38.29 -34.40
C LEU A 14 -14.75 38.56 -32.99
N VAL A 15 -15.54 38.30 -31.94
CA VAL A 15 -14.99 38.03 -30.61
C VAL A 15 -14.73 36.53 -30.57
N VAL A 16 -13.52 36.13 -30.99
CA VAL A 16 -13.02 34.79 -30.70
C VAL A 16 -12.59 34.81 -29.24
N LEU A 17 -13.48 34.36 -28.36
CA LEU A 17 -13.14 34.01 -26.99
C LEU A 17 -12.19 32.80 -27.07
N THR A 18 -10.88 33.06 -27.04
CA THR A 18 -9.90 32.03 -26.72
C THR A 18 -10.07 31.67 -25.24
N LEU A 19 -10.98 30.75 -24.95
CA LEU A 19 -10.94 29.95 -23.74
C LEU A 19 -9.70 29.06 -23.83
N THR A 20 -8.54 29.63 -23.54
CA THR A 20 -7.38 28.85 -23.12
C THR A 20 -7.77 28.22 -21.79
N SER A 21 -8.25 26.98 -21.83
CA SER A 21 -8.17 26.10 -20.69
C SER A 21 -6.69 26.02 -20.31
N ALA A 22 -6.27 26.88 -19.37
CA ALA A 22 -5.02 26.69 -18.67
C ALA A 22 -5.18 25.36 -17.92
N CYS A 23 -4.73 24.28 -18.55
CA CYS A 23 -4.45 23.05 -17.84
C CYS A 23 -3.30 23.44 -16.89
N LEU A 24 -3.64 23.80 -15.66
CA LEU A 24 -2.67 23.92 -14.58
C LEU A 24 -2.10 22.52 -14.37
N GLY A 25 -1.08 22.17 -15.15
CA GLY A 25 -0.20 21.06 -14.83
C GLY A 25 0.40 21.37 -13.47
N ARG A 26 0.06 20.55 -12.48
CA ARG A 26 0.66 20.67 -11.15
C ARG A 26 2.10 20.19 -11.24
N ASP A 27 3.05 20.99 -10.79
CA ASP A 27 4.44 20.58 -10.76
C ASP A 27 4.61 19.35 -9.86
N LEU A 28 5.27 18.33 -10.41
CA LEU A 28 5.61 17.12 -9.68
C LEU A 28 6.70 17.46 -8.66
N VAL A 29 6.40 17.28 -7.38
CA VAL A 29 7.35 17.53 -6.29
C VAL A 29 8.17 16.27 -6.06
N SER A 30 9.48 16.30 -6.37
CA SER A 30 10.41 15.27 -5.91
C SER A 30 10.61 15.42 -4.41
N VAL A 31 10.18 14.40 -3.66
CA VAL A 31 10.26 14.41 -2.20
C VAL A 31 11.68 14.04 -1.78
N PRO A 32 12.38 14.87 -0.99
CA PRO A 32 13.76 14.60 -0.62
C PRO A 32 13.94 13.26 0.12
N PRO A 33 15.07 12.57 -0.07
CA PRO A 33 15.41 11.36 0.67
C PRO A 33 15.63 11.67 2.16
N GLY A 34 15.52 10.63 2.99
CA GLY A 34 15.80 10.70 4.42
C GLY A 34 14.70 11.36 5.26
N ASN A 35 14.88 11.30 6.58
CA ASN A 35 13.84 11.65 7.55
C ASN A 35 13.47 13.13 7.55
N ARG A 36 12.16 13.39 7.60
CA ARG A 36 11.64 14.74 7.83
C ARG A 36 11.68 15.14 9.30
N ASN A 37 11.60 14.15 10.19
CA ASN A 37 11.67 14.33 11.64
C ASN A 37 13.10 14.07 12.15
N SER A 38 13.63 14.95 13.00
CA SER A 38 14.95 14.79 13.63
C SER A 38 15.02 13.64 14.62
N GLU A 39 13.88 13.27 15.18
CA GLU A 39 13.73 12.18 16.14
C GLU A 39 12.73 11.15 15.61
N GLN A 40 12.86 9.91 16.10
CA GLN A 40 11.98 8.83 15.69
C GLN A 40 10.53 9.11 16.14
N PRO A 41 9.55 9.03 15.22
CA PRO A 41 8.14 9.12 15.59
C PRO A 41 7.75 8.04 16.62
N PRO A 42 6.74 8.28 17.47
CA PRO A 42 6.34 7.33 18.51
C PRO A 42 6.02 5.94 17.96
N ILE A 43 6.61 4.92 18.59
CA ILE A 43 6.30 3.52 18.28
C ILE A 43 5.02 3.12 19.05
N PRO A 44 4.00 2.54 18.39
CA PRO A 44 2.78 2.10 19.04
C PRO A 44 3.03 1.10 20.18
N ASN A 45 2.27 1.21 21.27
CA ASN A 45 2.37 0.32 22.42
C ASN A 45 2.16 -1.17 22.06
N THR A 46 1.37 -1.46 21.02
CA THR A 46 1.16 -2.83 20.52
C THR A 46 2.45 -3.48 20.00
N SER A 47 3.37 -2.71 19.43
CA SER A 47 4.69 -3.20 19.04
C SER A 47 5.56 -3.52 20.26
N ALA A 48 5.50 -2.68 21.29
CA ALA A 48 6.21 -2.91 22.55
C ALA A 48 5.70 -4.16 23.29
N LEU A 49 4.38 -4.34 23.33
CA LEU A 49 3.76 -5.54 23.90
C LEU A 49 4.17 -6.83 23.16
N ARG A 50 4.28 -6.79 21.83
CA ARG A 50 4.75 -7.93 21.04
C ARG A 50 6.21 -8.25 21.32
N ALA A 51 7.10 -7.25 21.32
CA ALA A 51 8.51 -7.45 21.66
C ALA A 51 8.67 -8.09 23.05
N LYS A 52 7.93 -7.58 24.04
CA LYS A 52 7.88 -8.14 25.39
C LYS A 52 7.34 -9.58 25.43
N ALA A 53 6.26 -9.88 24.70
CA ALA A 53 5.66 -11.22 24.66
C ALA A 53 6.62 -12.28 24.09
N PHE A 54 7.54 -11.89 23.21
CA PHE A 54 8.56 -12.78 22.64
C PHE A 54 9.94 -12.64 23.29
N ASN A 55 10.04 -11.92 24.42
CA ASN A 55 11.28 -11.67 25.16
C ASN A 55 12.44 -11.22 24.25
N THR A 56 12.18 -10.21 23.43
CA THR A 56 13.16 -9.67 22.47
C THR A 56 13.11 -8.14 22.43
N THR A 57 14.15 -7.52 21.87
CA THR A 57 14.23 -6.06 21.64
C THR A 57 14.10 -5.72 20.16
N TYR A 58 13.85 -4.44 19.84
CA TYR A 58 13.84 -4.01 18.44
C TYR A 58 15.20 -4.16 17.77
N ASP A 59 16.29 -3.92 18.48
CA ASP A 59 17.64 -4.08 17.95
C ASP A 59 17.94 -5.53 17.61
N GLU A 60 17.58 -6.48 18.48
CA GLU A 60 17.73 -7.92 18.19
C GLU A 60 16.92 -8.34 16.96
N LYS A 61 15.69 -7.85 16.86
CA LYS A 61 14.80 -8.12 15.72
C LYS A 61 15.37 -7.55 14.42
N TYR A 62 15.86 -6.30 14.47
CA TYR A 62 16.54 -5.63 13.36
C TYR A 62 17.77 -6.42 12.88
N GLN A 63 18.68 -6.75 13.82
CA GLN A 63 19.88 -7.53 13.49
C GLN A 63 19.54 -8.89 12.88
N LYS A 64 18.44 -9.51 13.33
CA LYS A 64 17.98 -10.78 12.79
C LYS A 64 17.49 -10.68 11.34
N ILE A 65 16.65 -9.70 11.00
CA ILE A 65 16.19 -9.52 9.61
C ILE A 65 17.34 -9.14 8.69
N VAL A 66 18.21 -8.23 9.12
CA VAL A 66 19.40 -7.86 8.35
C VAL A 66 20.32 -9.06 8.13
N GLY A 67 20.52 -9.91 9.15
CA GLY A 67 21.27 -11.16 9.02
C GLY A 67 20.66 -12.11 7.97
N VAL A 68 19.35 -12.34 8.02
CA VAL A 68 18.66 -13.17 7.02
C VAL A 68 18.82 -12.62 5.61
N LEU A 69 18.62 -11.30 5.41
CA LEU A 69 18.79 -10.67 4.10
C LEU A 69 20.24 -10.74 3.61
N ARG A 70 21.22 -10.63 4.50
CA ARG A 70 22.63 -10.75 4.16
C ARG A 70 23.00 -12.15 3.69
N ASP A 71 22.48 -13.18 4.36
CA ASP A 71 22.90 -14.57 4.19
C ASP A 71 22.09 -15.29 3.10
N ASP A 72 20.81 -14.97 2.94
CA ASP A 72 19.91 -15.63 1.98
C ASP A 72 20.01 -14.99 0.59
N LYS A 73 20.93 -15.53 -0.23
CA LYS A 73 21.19 -15.02 -1.59
C LYS A 73 20.02 -15.25 -2.55
N ASP A 74 19.25 -16.32 -2.35
CA ASP A 74 18.08 -16.62 -3.18
C ASP A 74 16.97 -15.60 -2.92
N LEU A 75 16.71 -15.28 -1.65
CA LEU A 75 15.78 -14.21 -1.29
C LEU A 75 16.21 -12.86 -1.87
N MET A 76 17.49 -12.49 -1.75
CA MET A 76 17.98 -11.23 -2.32
C MET A 76 17.89 -11.20 -3.85
N ALA A 77 18.12 -12.32 -4.53
CA ALA A 77 17.92 -12.42 -5.97
C ALA A 77 16.44 -12.24 -6.36
N SER A 78 15.53 -12.87 -5.62
CA SER A 78 14.07 -12.70 -5.79
C SER A 78 13.63 -11.24 -5.56
N ILE A 79 14.16 -10.58 -4.53
CA ILE A 79 13.92 -9.15 -4.25
C ILE A 79 14.35 -8.29 -5.44
N LYS A 80 15.59 -8.46 -5.93
CA LYS A 80 16.11 -7.69 -7.07
C LYS A 80 15.29 -7.93 -8.35
N LYS A 81 14.92 -9.19 -8.61
CA LYS A 81 14.10 -9.57 -9.77
C LYS A 81 12.71 -8.95 -9.71
N ALA A 82 12.05 -9.01 -8.56
CA ALA A 82 10.74 -8.38 -8.38
C ALA A 82 10.85 -6.85 -8.52
N ALA A 83 11.82 -6.22 -7.87
CA ALA A 83 12.04 -4.78 -7.98
C ALA A 83 12.22 -4.34 -9.44
N GLN A 84 13.02 -5.08 -10.21
CA GLN A 84 13.20 -4.84 -11.64
C GLN A 84 11.89 -4.95 -12.44
N ALA A 85 11.09 -6.00 -12.21
CA ALA A 85 9.82 -6.21 -12.91
C ALA A 85 8.83 -5.06 -12.67
N TYR A 86 8.81 -4.52 -11.44
CA TYR A 86 7.93 -3.43 -11.03
C TYR A 86 8.54 -2.04 -11.24
N GLN A 87 9.77 -1.96 -11.76
CA GLN A 87 10.50 -0.72 -12.00
C GLN A 87 10.62 0.16 -10.75
N ILE A 88 10.94 -0.49 -9.64
CA ILE A 88 11.24 0.16 -8.36
C ILE A 88 12.66 -0.20 -7.94
N ASP A 89 13.27 0.65 -7.12
CA ASP A 89 14.54 0.32 -6.50
C ASP A 89 14.35 -0.83 -5.46
N PRO A 90 15.17 -1.90 -5.47
CA PRO A 90 15.04 -3.00 -4.52
C PRO A 90 15.12 -2.57 -3.05
N ILE A 91 15.69 -1.39 -2.74
CA ILE A 91 15.71 -0.86 -1.37
C ILE A 91 14.31 -0.71 -0.77
N HIS A 92 13.26 -0.47 -1.58
CA HIS A 92 11.92 -0.28 -1.06
C HIS A 92 11.31 -1.59 -0.55
N ILE A 93 11.63 -2.71 -1.21
CA ILE A 93 11.23 -4.05 -0.76
C ILE A 93 12.01 -4.41 0.51
N VAL A 94 13.33 -4.14 0.53
CA VAL A 94 14.17 -4.33 1.73
C VAL A 94 13.64 -3.50 2.91
N GLY A 95 13.32 -2.23 2.68
CA GLY A 95 12.78 -1.33 3.70
C GLY A 95 11.45 -1.81 4.28
N ALA A 96 10.54 -2.29 3.44
CA ALA A 96 9.28 -2.90 3.89
C ALA A 96 9.53 -4.11 4.81
N LEU A 97 10.40 -5.04 4.39
CA LEU A 97 10.75 -6.22 5.19
C LEU A 97 11.42 -5.84 6.52
N VAL A 98 12.39 -4.92 6.49
CA VAL A 98 13.12 -4.48 7.68
C VAL A 98 12.18 -3.83 8.69
N GLY A 99 11.30 -2.93 8.25
CA GLY A 99 10.29 -2.33 9.12
C GLY A 99 9.40 -3.39 9.77
N GLU A 100 8.84 -4.29 8.94
CA GLU A 100 7.91 -5.34 9.39
C GLU A 100 8.54 -6.26 10.44
N HIS A 101 9.74 -6.76 10.13
CA HIS A 101 10.43 -7.71 11.00
C HIS A 101 11.15 -7.05 12.18
N THR A 102 11.26 -5.72 12.22
CA THR A 102 11.77 -5.00 13.40
C THR A 102 10.65 -4.73 14.40
N TYR A 103 9.50 -4.21 13.94
CA TYR A 103 8.49 -3.70 14.87
C TYR A 103 7.24 -4.58 15.00
N ASN A 104 6.89 -5.38 14.00
CA ASN A 104 5.65 -6.18 14.05
C ASN A 104 5.88 -7.63 14.46
N ILE A 105 6.71 -8.36 13.71
CA ILE A 105 6.96 -9.78 13.93
C ILE A 105 8.47 -10.03 13.95
N THR A 106 8.94 -11.12 14.54
CA THR A 106 10.36 -11.51 14.43
C THR A 106 10.51 -12.49 13.29
N ILE A 107 11.45 -12.26 12.37
CA ILE A 107 11.71 -13.21 11.29
C ILE A 107 12.15 -14.58 11.86
N VAL A 108 11.71 -15.63 11.21
CA VAL A 108 12.13 -17.02 11.48
C VAL A 108 13.45 -17.29 10.78
N ASN A 109 14.33 -18.09 11.40
CA ASN A 109 15.68 -18.35 10.87
C ASN A 109 15.70 -19.02 9.49
N ARG A 110 14.57 -19.60 9.06
CA ARG A 110 14.43 -20.23 7.75
C ARG A 110 13.15 -19.74 7.10
N VAL A 111 13.29 -19.01 6.01
CA VAL A 111 12.21 -18.59 5.10
C VAL A 111 11.35 -19.81 4.70
N LYS A 112 11.95 -21.00 4.64
CA LYS A 112 11.25 -22.26 4.36
C LYS A 112 10.10 -22.61 5.30
N SER A 113 10.12 -22.11 6.53
CA SER A 113 9.00 -22.35 7.46
C SER A 113 7.72 -21.62 7.03
N TYR A 114 7.81 -20.56 6.22
CA TYR A 114 6.66 -19.93 5.62
C TYR A 114 6.00 -20.83 4.56
N TYR A 115 6.76 -21.62 3.77
CA TYR A 115 6.18 -22.59 2.83
C TYR A 115 5.30 -23.63 3.54
N VAL A 116 5.74 -24.16 4.68
CA VAL A 116 4.96 -25.16 5.44
C VAL A 116 3.63 -24.58 5.90
N LYS A 117 3.65 -23.33 6.40
CA LYS A 117 2.42 -22.64 6.80
C LYS A 117 1.56 -22.32 5.57
N ALA A 118 2.15 -21.90 4.45
CA ALA A 118 1.42 -21.63 3.21
C ALA A 118 0.62 -22.86 2.75
N LEU A 119 1.26 -24.04 2.74
CA LEU A 119 0.62 -25.30 2.38
C LEU A 119 -0.54 -25.63 3.31
N ALA A 120 -0.34 -25.55 4.63
CA ALA A 120 -1.39 -25.84 5.60
C ALA A 120 -2.63 -24.95 5.42
N TYR A 121 -2.44 -23.65 5.20
CA TYR A 121 -3.56 -22.72 4.98
C TYR A 121 -4.22 -22.93 3.62
N SER A 122 -3.44 -23.21 2.57
CA SER A 122 -3.98 -23.47 1.22
C SER A 122 -4.83 -24.74 1.13
N GLN A 123 -4.69 -25.67 2.08
CA GLN A 123 -5.46 -26.91 2.16
C GLN A 123 -6.61 -26.84 3.18
N SER A 124 -6.72 -25.74 3.92
CA SER A 124 -7.77 -25.56 4.93
C SER A 124 -9.06 -25.07 4.27
N ASP A 125 -10.21 -25.59 4.70
CA ASP A 125 -11.52 -25.11 4.27
C ASP A 125 -12.01 -23.98 5.19
N PHE A 126 -12.08 -22.76 4.66
CA PHE A 126 -12.61 -21.59 5.35
C PHE A 126 -13.11 -20.56 4.34
N LYS A 127 -13.89 -19.60 4.85
CA LYS A 127 -14.44 -18.48 4.06
C LYS A 127 -14.17 -17.18 4.79
N PHE A 128 -14.05 -16.08 4.05
CA PHE A 128 -14.04 -14.75 4.64
C PHE A 128 -15.45 -14.35 5.05
N SER A 129 -15.68 -14.20 6.35
CA SER A 129 -16.98 -13.88 6.93
C SER A 129 -16.84 -13.06 8.20
N TYR A 130 -17.94 -12.38 8.54
CA TYR A 130 -18.10 -11.61 9.76
C TYR A 130 -19.51 -11.81 10.28
N LYS A 131 -19.66 -12.21 11.55
CA LYS A 131 -20.96 -12.57 12.15
C LYS A 131 -21.77 -13.53 11.24
N ASP A 132 -21.09 -14.57 10.77
CA ASP A 132 -21.61 -15.62 9.86
C ASP A 132 -22.08 -15.15 8.47
N VAL A 133 -21.84 -13.88 8.12
CA VAL A 133 -22.12 -13.34 6.77
C VAL A 133 -20.82 -13.33 5.97
N THR A 134 -20.80 -14.01 4.82
CA THR A 134 -19.63 -13.97 3.93
C THR A 134 -19.39 -12.56 3.42
N VAL A 135 -18.12 -12.21 3.15
CA VAL A 135 -17.78 -10.88 2.61
C VAL A 135 -18.56 -10.57 1.33
N GLN A 136 -18.84 -11.57 0.48
CA GLN A 136 -19.57 -11.31 -0.76
C GLN A 136 -21.04 -11.01 -0.53
N SER A 137 -21.64 -11.72 0.44
CA SER A 137 -23.03 -11.46 0.80
C SER A 137 -23.16 -10.09 1.46
N PHE A 138 -22.17 -9.71 2.26
CA PHE A 138 -22.12 -8.42 2.92
C PHE A 138 -21.96 -7.26 1.92
N LEU A 139 -21.10 -7.41 0.92
CA LEU A 139 -20.85 -6.41 -0.11
C LEU A 139 -22.04 -6.15 -1.04
N LYS A 140 -23.12 -6.94 -0.97
CA LYS A 140 -24.39 -6.67 -1.69
C LYS A 140 -25.26 -5.60 -1.04
N LYS A 141 -24.88 -5.11 0.14
CA LYS A 141 -25.64 -4.06 0.84
C LYS A 141 -25.61 -2.74 0.04
N PRO A 142 -26.71 -1.95 0.04
CA PRO A 142 -26.83 -0.74 -0.79
C PRO A 142 -25.71 0.28 -0.59
N GLU A 143 -25.12 0.35 0.61
CA GLU A 143 -24.02 1.24 0.95
C GLU A 143 -22.80 1.03 0.04
N PHE A 144 -22.58 -0.19 -0.46
CA PHE A 144 -21.46 -0.53 -1.35
C PHE A 144 -21.73 -0.32 -2.84
N ALA A 145 -22.98 -0.04 -3.25
CA ALA A 145 -23.36 0.02 -4.66
C ALA A 145 -22.54 1.05 -5.47
N HIS A 146 -22.08 2.13 -4.83
CA HIS A 146 -21.23 3.13 -5.48
C HIS A 146 -19.83 2.61 -5.83
N CYS A 147 -19.35 1.55 -5.16
CA CYS A 147 -18.07 0.94 -5.48
C CYS A 147 -18.09 0.13 -6.78
N ASP A 148 -19.27 -0.24 -7.31
CA ASP A 148 -19.41 -0.97 -8.57
C ASP A 148 -18.96 -0.14 -9.80
N ALA A 149 -18.74 1.16 -9.64
CA ALA A 149 -18.16 2.02 -10.65
C ALA A 149 -16.66 1.75 -10.90
N PHE A 150 -15.96 1.08 -9.98
CA PHE A 150 -14.54 0.78 -10.09
C PHE A 150 -14.28 -0.58 -10.74
N THR A 151 -13.44 -0.59 -11.76
CA THR A 151 -13.04 -1.81 -12.48
C THR A 151 -11.68 -2.34 -12.05
N GLY A 152 -10.80 -1.47 -11.54
CA GLY A 152 -9.50 -1.85 -10.98
C GLY A 152 -9.64 -2.40 -9.57
N SER A 153 -8.90 -3.46 -9.28
CA SER A 153 -8.95 -4.14 -7.97
C SER A 153 -8.61 -3.21 -6.81
N ALA A 154 -7.67 -2.30 -7.00
CA ALA A 154 -7.17 -1.44 -5.94
C ALA A 154 -8.20 -0.38 -5.54
N GLU A 155 -8.76 0.34 -6.50
CA GLU A 155 -9.82 1.32 -6.25
C GLU A 155 -11.09 0.65 -5.70
N LEU A 156 -11.43 -0.54 -6.21
CA LEU A 156 -12.60 -1.29 -5.78
C LEU A 156 -12.50 -1.71 -4.30
N TRP A 157 -11.38 -2.31 -3.89
CA TRP A 157 -11.22 -2.79 -2.52
C TRP A 157 -11.00 -1.65 -1.52
N GLU A 158 -10.30 -0.58 -1.91
CA GLU A 158 -10.16 0.62 -1.06
C GLU A 158 -11.52 1.33 -0.87
N CYS A 159 -12.36 1.42 -1.92
CA CYS A 159 -13.73 1.92 -1.81
C CYS A 159 -14.57 1.11 -0.80
N ARG A 160 -14.45 -0.21 -0.82
CA ARG A 160 -15.17 -1.10 0.10
C ARG A 160 -14.68 -0.93 1.54
N ASP A 161 -13.37 -0.85 1.76
CA ASP A 161 -12.81 -0.57 3.09
C ASP A 161 -13.27 0.80 3.63
N GLU A 162 -13.26 1.84 2.79
CA GLU A 162 -13.78 3.16 3.17
C GLU A 162 -15.27 3.15 3.48
N THR A 163 -16.06 2.41 2.70
CA THR A 163 -17.50 2.27 2.94
C THR A 163 -17.76 1.59 4.27
N TRP A 164 -16.98 0.56 4.61
CA TRP A 164 -17.02 -0.08 5.92
C TRP A 164 -16.74 0.93 7.04
N ASP A 165 -15.61 1.66 6.94
CA ASP A 165 -15.20 2.65 7.95
C ASP A 165 -16.27 3.75 8.12
N LYS A 166 -16.88 4.22 7.03
CA LYS A 166 -17.86 5.31 7.04
C LYS A 166 -19.25 4.85 7.48
N SER A 167 -19.70 3.67 7.07
CA SER A 167 -21.11 3.27 7.19
C SER A 167 -21.38 2.22 8.27
N PHE A 168 -20.39 1.41 8.64
CA PHE A 168 -20.61 0.25 9.51
C PHE A 168 -19.78 0.29 10.79
N ARG A 169 -18.47 0.55 10.70
CA ARG A 169 -17.54 0.44 11.83
C ARG A 169 -18.01 1.19 13.07
N GLY A 170 -18.18 0.46 14.19
CA GLY A 170 -18.58 1.04 15.47
C GLY A 170 -20.04 1.53 15.55
N LYS A 171 -20.88 1.21 14.56
CA LYS A 171 -22.27 1.67 14.46
C LYS A 171 -23.26 0.54 14.72
N VAL A 172 -24.52 0.92 14.93
CA VAL A 172 -25.66 0.00 14.96
C VAL A 172 -26.53 0.29 13.74
N ILE A 173 -26.68 -0.69 12.85
CA ILE A 173 -27.49 -0.57 11.62
C ILE A 173 -28.53 -1.68 11.64
N ASP A 174 -29.81 -1.33 11.51
CA ASP A 174 -30.94 -2.28 11.56
C ASP A 174 -30.92 -3.22 12.78
N GLY A 175 -30.54 -2.68 13.95
CA GLY A 175 -30.42 -3.44 15.20
C GLY A 175 -29.19 -4.33 15.31
N VAL A 176 -28.31 -4.36 14.29
CA VAL A 176 -27.05 -5.10 14.31
C VAL A 176 -25.90 -4.17 14.73
N THR A 177 -25.21 -4.53 15.82
CA THR A 177 -24.00 -3.84 16.28
C THR A 177 -22.78 -4.30 15.49
N TYR A 178 -22.09 -3.35 14.87
CA TYR A 178 -20.80 -3.54 14.20
C TYR A 178 -19.68 -3.04 15.12
N GLU A 179 -18.77 -3.92 15.51
CA GLU A 179 -17.65 -3.54 16.38
C GLU A 179 -16.75 -2.46 15.76
N ASN A 180 -16.08 -1.68 16.61
CA ASN A 180 -15.10 -0.70 16.17
C ASN A 180 -13.78 -1.37 15.73
N MET A 181 -13.81 -2.01 14.56
CA MET A 181 -12.66 -2.65 13.93
C MET A 181 -12.60 -2.37 12.43
N THR A 182 -11.43 -2.52 11.81
CA THR A 182 -11.24 -2.28 10.37
C THR A 182 -11.95 -3.34 9.52
N PHE A 183 -12.15 -3.07 8.22
CA PHE A 183 -12.79 -4.02 7.31
C PHE A 183 -11.97 -5.32 7.19
N GLN A 184 -10.65 -5.17 7.07
CA GLN A 184 -9.70 -6.28 7.16
C GLN A 184 -9.93 -7.12 8.42
N ARG A 185 -10.18 -6.46 9.57
CA ARG A 185 -10.42 -7.16 10.83
C ARG A 185 -11.75 -7.89 10.90
N ALA A 186 -12.79 -7.30 10.33
CA ALA A 186 -14.10 -7.90 10.31
C ALA A 186 -14.14 -9.17 9.44
N PHE A 187 -13.64 -9.10 8.19
CA PHE A 187 -13.90 -10.15 7.19
C PHE A 187 -12.73 -11.07 6.86
N PHE A 188 -11.50 -10.58 6.96
CA PHE A 188 -10.32 -11.27 6.45
C PHE A 188 -9.50 -11.95 7.57
N GLN A 189 -10.19 -12.44 8.62
CA GLN A 189 -9.58 -13.02 9.82
C GLN A 189 -10.15 -14.38 10.18
N PRO A 190 -10.00 -15.39 9.31
CA PRO A 190 -10.61 -16.70 9.52
C PRO A 190 -10.04 -17.48 10.72
N PHE A 191 -8.87 -17.10 11.25
CA PHE A 191 -8.20 -17.87 12.31
C PHE A 191 -7.85 -17.06 13.55
N PHE A 192 -7.27 -15.86 13.40
CA PHE A 192 -6.92 -15.00 14.54
C PHE A 192 -7.02 -13.52 14.18
N ALA A 193 -7.34 -12.71 15.19
CA ALA A 193 -7.54 -11.28 15.02
C ALA A 193 -6.23 -10.54 14.65
N GLY A 194 -6.33 -9.61 13.70
CA GLY A 194 -5.26 -8.71 13.27
C GLY A 194 -4.19 -9.29 12.34
N GLN A 195 -4.34 -10.51 11.80
CA GLN A 195 -3.23 -11.18 11.14
C GLN A 195 -2.89 -10.65 9.74
N THR A 196 -1.58 -10.57 9.53
CA THR A 196 -0.91 -10.50 8.25
C THR A 196 0.01 -11.72 8.11
N PHE A 197 0.35 -12.10 6.88
CA PHE A 197 0.88 -13.44 6.61
C PHE A 197 2.16 -13.42 5.77
N GLY A 198 2.91 -14.52 5.88
CA GLY A 198 4.12 -14.75 5.08
C GLY A 198 5.30 -13.86 5.45
N LEU A 199 6.31 -13.90 4.59
CA LEU A 199 7.52 -13.09 4.72
C LEU A 199 7.20 -11.59 4.67
N GLY A 200 6.29 -11.17 3.79
CA GLY A 200 5.91 -9.78 3.64
C GLY A 200 4.96 -9.25 4.71
N GLN A 201 4.39 -10.11 5.57
CA GLN A 201 3.31 -9.70 6.48
C GLN A 201 2.20 -8.96 5.70
N ILE A 202 1.68 -9.61 4.66
CA ILE A 202 0.64 -9.06 3.79
C ILE A 202 -0.75 -9.52 4.27
N SER A 203 -1.74 -8.64 4.21
CA SER A 203 -3.13 -9.02 4.51
C SER A 203 -3.85 -9.56 3.25
N PRO A 204 -4.88 -10.43 3.40
CA PRO A 204 -5.68 -10.85 2.26
C PRO A 204 -6.33 -9.67 1.51
N LEU A 205 -6.79 -8.63 2.23
CA LEU A 205 -7.37 -7.43 1.63
C LEU A 205 -6.34 -6.69 0.77
N THR A 206 -5.13 -6.49 1.27
CA THR A 206 -4.05 -5.81 0.53
C THR A 206 -3.62 -6.61 -0.70
N ALA A 207 -3.61 -7.94 -0.61
CA ALA A 207 -3.33 -8.79 -1.77
C ALA A 207 -4.40 -8.68 -2.85
N LEU A 208 -5.66 -8.58 -2.44
CA LEU A 208 -6.79 -8.32 -3.32
C LEU A 208 -6.72 -6.93 -3.96
N GLU A 209 -6.30 -5.91 -3.23
CA GLU A 209 -6.10 -4.55 -3.76
C GLU A 209 -5.11 -4.56 -4.93
N VAL A 210 -3.95 -5.21 -4.79
CA VAL A 210 -2.89 -5.16 -5.82
C VAL A 210 -2.97 -6.29 -6.87
N THR A 211 -4.01 -7.13 -6.84
CA THR A 211 -4.03 -8.35 -7.67
C THR A 211 -4.02 -8.07 -9.18
N ASP A 212 -4.66 -7.00 -9.65
CA ASP A 212 -4.61 -6.61 -11.06
C ASP A 212 -3.20 -6.20 -11.51
N LEU A 213 -2.48 -5.46 -10.66
CA LEU A 213 -1.11 -5.06 -10.92
C LEU A 213 -0.16 -6.28 -10.91
N VAL A 214 -0.37 -7.22 -9.98
CA VAL A 214 0.36 -8.47 -9.92
C VAL A 214 0.10 -9.35 -11.14
N HIS A 215 -1.15 -9.47 -11.56
CA HIS A 215 -1.51 -10.24 -12.75
C HIS A 215 -0.87 -9.66 -14.02
N SER A 216 -1.00 -8.35 -14.23
CA SER A 216 -0.47 -7.68 -15.42
C SER A 216 1.06 -7.67 -15.49
N THR A 217 1.76 -7.54 -14.36
CA THR A 217 3.22 -7.43 -14.32
C THR A 217 3.92 -8.80 -14.25
N SER A 218 3.36 -9.73 -13.45
CA SER A 218 4.03 -10.98 -13.09
C SER A 218 3.30 -12.24 -13.59
N GLY A 219 2.12 -12.10 -14.20
CA GLY A 219 1.38 -13.22 -14.79
C GLY A 219 0.73 -14.18 -13.79
N LEU A 220 0.72 -13.87 -12.49
CA LEU A 220 -0.02 -14.67 -11.50
C LEU A 220 -1.53 -14.56 -11.74
N ALA A 221 -2.29 -15.58 -11.35
CA ALA A 221 -3.75 -15.53 -11.46
C ALA A 221 -4.33 -14.41 -10.57
N LYS A 222 -5.37 -13.73 -11.05
CA LYS A 222 -6.11 -12.77 -10.23
C LYS A 222 -6.72 -13.47 -9.02
N LEU A 223 -6.58 -12.84 -7.86
CA LEU A 223 -7.13 -13.31 -6.60
C LEU A 223 -8.60 -12.90 -6.48
N SER A 224 -9.39 -13.75 -5.83
CA SER A 224 -10.78 -13.47 -5.48
C SER A 224 -11.00 -13.80 -4.02
N ALA A 225 -11.82 -13.00 -3.33
CA ALA A 225 -12.24 -13.30 -1.96
C ALA A 225 -13.11 -14.58 -1.87
N ASP A 226 -13.56 -15.14 -3.00
CA ASP A 226 -14.21 -16.46 -3.09
C ASP A 226 -13.23 -17.63 -3.07
N ASP A 227 -11.94 -17.38 -3.30
CA ASP A 227 -10.86 -18.36 -3.25
C ASP A 227 -9.82 -17.92 -2.21
N PRO A 228 -10.15 -18.01 -0.91
CA PRO A 228 -9.22 -17.65 0.15
C PRO A 228 -7.93 -18.47 0.07
N GLN A 229 -8.00 -19.74 -0.32
CA GLN A 229 -6.84 -20.63 -0.41
C GLN A 229 -5.80 -20.09 -1.40
N ALA A 230 -6.22 -19.58 -2.56
CA ALA A 230 -5.31 -18.94 -3.51
C ALA A 230 -4.64 -17.69 -2.93
N ILE A 231 -5.38 -16.86 -2.18
CA ILE A 231 -4.82 -15.66 -1.55
C ILE A 231 -3.73 -16.06 -0.54
N TYR A 232 -4.03 -17.01 0.34
CA TYR A 232 -3.06 -17.46 1.36
C TYR A 232 -1.84 -18.11 0.76
N ARG A 233 -2.01 -18.94 -0.28
CA ARG A 233 -0.88 -19.50 -1.04
C ARG A 233 0.04 -18.40 -1.54
N ASP A 234 -0.51 -17.36 -2.17
CA ASP A 234 0.26 -16.32 -2.82
C ASP A 234 0.98 -15.38 -1.84
N ILE A 235 0.34 -15.00 -0.73
CA ILE A 235 0.96 -14.09 0.25
C ILE A 235 1.91 -14.79 1.22
N MET A 236 1.75 -16.11 1.43
CA MET A 236 2.55 -16.88 2.37
C MET A 236 3.77 -17.55 1.75
N ASP A 237 3.68 -17.99 0.48
CA ASP A 237 4.81 -18.52 -0.27
C ASP A 237 5.86 -17.39 -0.46
N PRO A 238 7.08 -17.52 0.09
CA PRO A 238 8.11 -16.49 -0.03
C PRO A 238 8.40 -15.97 -1.44
N ASP A 239 8.46 -16.85 -2.45
CA ASP A 239 8.79 -16.45 -3.82
C ASP A 239 7.66 -15.61 -4.44
N ARG A 240 6.42 -15.94 -4.11
CA ARG A 240 5.24 -15.15 -4.52
C ARG A 240 5.08 -13.90 -3.66
N SER A 241 5.30 -13.99 -2.36
CA SER A 241 5.11 -12.90 -1.39
C SER A 241 5.94 -11.69 -1.78
N VAL A 242 7.20 -11.88 -2.20
CA VAL A 242 8.08 -10.78 -2.66
C VAL A 242 7.50 -10.01 -3.86
N ILE A 243 6.79 -10.69 -4.77
CA ILE A 243 6.10 -10.05 -5.90
C ILE A 243 4.99 -9.13 -5.39
N TYR A 244 4.21 -9.57 -4.41
CA TYR A 244 3.16 -8.74 -3.81
C TYR A 244 3.76 -7.56 -3.02
N ILE A 245 4.90 -7.72 -2.34
CA ILE A 245 5.59 -6.59 -1.68
C ILE A 245 5.94 -5.52 -2.73
N ALA A 246 6.53 -5.94 -3.85
CA ALA A 246 6.88 -5.03 -4.94
C ALA A 246 5.65 -4.31 -5.50
N ALA A 247 4.55 -5.02 -5.70
CA ALA A 247 3.29 -4.47 -6.19
C ALA A 247 2.69 -3.44 -5.22
N ILE A 248 2.69 -3.71 -3.91
CA ILE A 248 2.18 -2.79 -2.88
C ILE A 248 2.99 -1.49 -2.85
N VAL A 249 4.32 -1.61 -2.89
CA VAL A 249 5.21 -0.44 -2.95
C VAL A 249 4.97 0.35 -4.24
N LYS A 250 4.88 -0.32 -5.38
CA LYS A 250 4.66 0.31 -6.68
C LYS A 250 3.32 1.04 -6.74
N ASP A 251 2.24 0.43 -6.27
CA ASP A 251 0.91 1.07 -6.18
C ASP A 251 0.99 2.35 -5.33
N ALA A 252 1.63 2.29 -4.16
CA ALA A 252 1.81 3.45 -3.30
C ALA A 252 2.60 4.58 -3.98
N MET A 253 3.69 4.26 -4.68
CA MET A 253 4.48 5.24 -5.44
C MET A 253 3.66 5.90 -6.54
N ASP A 254 2.96 5.10 -7.36
CA ASP A 254 2.20 5.60 -8.50
C ASP A 254 1.04 6.49 -8.06
N VAL A 255 0.36 6.11 -6.98
CA VAL A 255 -0.73 6.88 -6.37
C VAL A 255 -0.23 8.22 -5.82
N TYR A 256 0.91 8.24 -5.13
CA TYR A 256 1.51 9.48 -4.63
C TYR A 256 1.97 10.39 -5.77
N LYS A 257 2.58 9.80 -6.82
CA LYS A 257 3.02 10.51 -8.02
C LYS A 257 1.83 11.12 -8.76
N ALA A 258 0.71 10.42 -8.88
CA ALA A 258 -0.54 10.94 -9.45
C ALA A 258 -1.11 12.11 -8.63
N GLN A 259 -0.84 12.14 -7.32
CA GLN A 259 -1.14 13.27 -6.46
C GLN A 259 -0.01 14.32 -6.41
N GLY A 260 0.98 14.27 -7.31
CA GLY A 260 2.03 15.27 -7.47
C GLY A 260 3.19 15.16 -6.49
N PHE A 261 3.39 14.01 -5.85
CA PHE A 261 4.52 13.74 -4.96
C PHE A 261 5.30 12.53 -5.47
N ASP A 262 6.49 12.75 -6.02
CA ASP A 262 7.39 11.65 -6.35
C ASP A 262 8.15 11.21 -5.10
N ILE A 263 7.83 10.01 -4.62
CA ILE A 263 8.45 9.42 -3.42
C ILE A 263 9.44 8.30 -3.76
N SER A 264 9.80 8.13 -5.05
CA SER A 264 10.68 7.05 -5.52
C SER A 264 12.06 7.06 -4.86
N ASP A 265 12.53 8.22 -4.41
CA ASP A 265 13.88 8.35 -3.86
C ASP A 265 13.91 8.25 -2.31
N ASN A 266 12.76 8.05 -1.68
CA ASN A 266 12.64 7.97 -0.21
C ASN A 266 12.03 6.63 0.24
N PRO A 267 12.87 5.60 0.51
CA PRO A 267 12.38 4.30 0.97
C PRO A 267 11.72 4.32 2.34
N GLY A 268 12.01 5.32 3.19
CA GLY A 268 11.29 5.50 4.43
C GLY A 268 9.81 5.82 4.21
N LEU A 269 9.48 6.64 3.22
CA LEU A 269 8.09 6.95 2.90
C LEU A 269 7.34 5.74 2.35
N THR A 270 7.95 4.95 1.47
CA THR A 270 7.31 3.73 0.99
C THR A 270 7.15 2.67 2.09
N ALA A 271 8.13 2.54 3.00
CA ALA A 271 8.02 1.64 4.15
C ALA A 271 6.94 2.11 5.14
N THR A 272 6.77 3.43 5.29
CA THR A 272 5.65 4.01 6.03
C THR A 272 4.33 3.57 5.41
N LEU A 273 4.16 3.74 4.10
CA LEU A 273 2.92 3.38 3.39
C LEU A 273 2.66 1.88 3.40
N TYR A 274 3.70 1.06 3.33
CA TYR A 274 3.59 -0.38 3.49
C TYR A 274 3.02 -0.75 4.87
N ASN A 275 3.45 -0.07 5.92
CA ASN A 275 2.95 -0.31 7.27
C ASN A 275 1.51 0.17 7.49
N VAL A 276 1.15 1.32 6.93
CA VAL A 276 -0.12 2.01 7.28
C VAL A 276 -1.25 1.81 6.26
N GLY A 277 -0.95 1.24 5.09
CA GLY A 277 -1.90 0.96 4.01
C GLY A 277 -2.63 2.18 3.46
N GLN A 278 -3.68 1.94 2.66
CA GLN A 278 -4.59 2.95 2.11
C GLN A 278 -3.89 4.12 1.39
N PRO A 279 -3.05 3.84 0.37
CA PRO A 279 -2.24 4.87 -0.26
C PRO A 279 -3.08 5.94 -0.97
N ARG A 280 -4.22 5.62 -1.59
CA ARG A 280 -5.03 6.62 -2.33
C ARG A 280 -5.65 7.62 -1.39
N ARG A 281 -6.27 7.15 -0.31
CA ARG A 281 -6.84 8.02 0.73
C ARG A 281 -5.79 8.95 1.32
N ARG A 282 -4.60 8.42 1.61
CA ARG A 282 -3.50 9.18 2.22
C ARG A 282 -2.89 10.20 1.26
N ALA A 283 -2.68 9.81 0.00
CA ALA A 283 -2.15 10.71 -1.02
C ALA A 283 -3.12 11.86 -1.29
N LEU A 284 -4.43 11.58 -1.35
CA LEU A 284 -5.46 12.61 -1.51
C LEU A 284 -5.50 13.56 -0.31
N ALA A 285 -5.52 13.02 0.92
CA ALA A 285 -5.52 13.83 2.13
C ALA A 285 -4.26 14.71 2.23
N LEU A 286 -3.10 14.17 1.86
CA LEU A 286 -1.85 14.91 1.79
C LEU A 286 -1.92 16.04 0.76
N ARG A 287 -2.44 15.76 -0.45
CA ARG A 287 -2.62 16.78 -1.49
C ARG A 287 -3.50 17.92 -0.99
N GLN A 288 -4.65 17.60 -0.39
CA GLN A 288 -5.55 18.61 0.18
C GLN A 288 -4.86 19.45 1.26
N ALA A 289 -4.11 18.81 2.16
CA ALA A 289 -3.34 19.51 3.19
C ALA A 289 -2.21 20.39 2.62
N ALA A 290 -1.53 19.92 1.57
CA ALA A 290 -0.49 20.68 0.89
C ALA A 290 -1.05 21.90 0.17
N ASP A 291 -2.16 21.76 -0.54
CA ASP A 291 -2.82 22.86 -1.25
C ASP A 291 -3.28 23.93 -0.24
N ALA A 292 -3.86 23.52 0.90
CA ALA A 292 -4.22 24.42 1.99
C ALA A 292 -2.99 25.14 2.63
N ALA A 293 -1.82 24.50 2.60
CA ALA A 293 -0.56 25.05 3.09
C ALA A 293 0.26 25.80 2.02
N GLY A 294 -0.34 26.11 0.85
CA GLY A 294 0.34 26.80 -0.24
C GLY A 294 1.43 25.96 -0.92
N GLY A 295 1.24 24.65 -1.01
CA GLY A 295 2.15 23.69 -1.66
C GLY A 295 3.33 23.21 -0.80
N LYS A 296 3.40 23.62 0.48
CA LYS A 296 4.59 23.39 1.33
C LYS A 296 4.59 22.08 2.11
N LYS A 297 3.43 21.42 2.28
CA LYS A 297 3.34 20.17 3.06
C LYS A 297 3.86 19.00 2.23
N LEU A 298 4.83 18.28 2.79
CA LEU A 298 5.37 17.05 2.24
C LEU A 298 4.87 15.84 3.06
N PRO A 299 4.93 14.63 2.49
CA PRO A 299 4.70 13.42 3.28
C PRO A 299 5.80 13.24 4.33
N GLU A 300 5.46 12.58 5.43
CA GLU A 300 6.34 12.35 6.57
C GLU A 300 6.38 10.86 6.91
N GLU A 301 7.54 10.39 7.36
CA GLU A 301 7.74 9.01 7.76
C GLU A 301 7.05 8.71 9.11
N ASN A 302 6.55 7.50 9.27
CA ASN A 302 6.28 6.95 10.60
C ASN A 302 7.54 6.27 11.17
N TYR A 303 7.41 5.60 12.32
CA TYR A 303 8.52 4.88 12.95
C TYR A 303 9.15 3.77 12.07
N TYR A 304 8.42 3.17 11.12
CA TYR A 304 9.00 2.25 10.11
C TYR A 304 9.91 3.02 9.17
N GLY A 305 9.34 4.04 8.54
CA GLY A 305 10.08 4.82 7.56
C GLY A 305 11.30 5.48 8.15
N TRP A 306 11.18 5.94 9.40
CA TRP A 306 12.26 6.56 10.13
C TRP A 306 13.45 5.62 10.30
N LEU A 307 13.19 4.37 10.73
CA LEU A 307 14.23 3.34 10.86
C LEU A 307 14.90 3.04 9.53
N VAL A 308 14.12 2.88 8.45
CA VAL A 308 14.66 2.55 7.12
C VAL A 308 15.60 3.64 6.61
N ASN A 309 15.21 4.91 6.77
CA ASN A 309 16.04 6.04 6.38
C ASN A 309 17.28 6.18 7.29
N ASP A 310 17.15 5.95 8.61
CA ASP A 310 18.28 5.97 9.55
C ASP A 310 19.33 4.90 9.23
N LYS A 311 18.87 3.72 8.78
CA LYS A 311 19.72 2.58 8.44
C LYS A 311 20.04 2.47 6.95
N LEU A 312 19.70 3.48 6.14
CA LEU A 312 19.71 3.37 4.68
C LEU A 312 21.07 2.94 4.13
N THR A 313 22.18 3.49 4.66
CA THR A 313 23.54 3.11 4.24
C THR A 313 23.84 1.63 4.48
N GLU A 314 23.45 1.08 5.64
CA GLU A 314 23.65 -0.35 5.94
C GLU A 314 22.80 -1.22 5.02
N LEU A 315 21.54 -0.83 4.79
CA LEU A 315 20.60 -1.59 3.97
C LEU A 315 21.00 -1.57 2.48
N ARG A 316 21.54 -0.46 1.98
CA ARG A 316 22.14 -0.36 0.62
C ARG A 316 23.34 -1.30 0.46
N GLY A 317 24.16 -1.43 1.51
CA GLY A 317 25.25 -2.40 1.53
C GLY A 317 24.81 -3.85 1.31
N LEU A 318 23.57 -4.23 1.67
CA LEU A 318 23.02 -5.56 1.38
C LEU A 318 22.77 -5.77 -0.13
N LEU A 319 22.54 -4.69 -0.87
CA LEU A 319 22.29 -4.70 -2.31
C LEU A 319 23.60 -4.63 -3.12
N GLY A 320 24.72 -4.31 -2.47
CA GLY A 320 26.03 -4.12 -3.10
C GLY A 320 26.25 -2.68 -3.60
N GLU A 321 25.57 -1.72 -2.98
CA GLU A 321 25.61 -0.29 -3.26
C GLU A 321 26.26 0.49 -2.11
#